data_AF-W7X1L2-F1
#
_entry.id   AF-W7X1L2-F1
#
_cell.length_a   1.000
_cell.length_b   1.000
_cell.length_c   1.000
_cell.angle_alpha   90.00
_cell.angle_beta   90.00
_cell.angle_gamma   90.00
#
_symmetry.space_group_name_H-M   'P 1'
#
loop_
_entity.id
_entity.type
_entity.pdbx_description
1 polymer ?
#
loop_
_entity_poly.entity_id
_entity_poly.type
_entity_poly.pdbx_seq_one_letter_code
_entity_poly.pdbx_strand_id
1 'polypeptide(L)'
;MGASGLGSALAKCINLSNLTLNLWSNQIGAMGALGLGSALEKCINLSNLTLNLYQNKIGDEGASGLGSALAKCINLSNLTLNLGGNQIGAMGASGLGSALAKCINLSNLTLNLRNQIGDEGASGLGSALAKCINLSNLTLYLDRNQIGDEGASGLGSALAKCINLSNLTLDLDKNRIGDKGASGLGSALANCINLSKLTLGLFLNQIGDEDASGLGSALANCTNISILKLFLSQIQISDQGASGLGSALANCINLSNLTLELSKNQIGDKAASGLCAAFANCIKLQNLELSLSNNQIGDEGASGLGSALANCTKLSNLILDLCKNQIGAMGASGLGSALSKCTNLSNLTLYLQQKEFICF
;
A
#
# COMPACT_ATOMS: atom_id res chain seq x y z
N MET A 1 14.48 -13.01 -29.74
CA MET A 1 14.51 -14.44 -30.16
C MET A 1 14.39 -15.44 -29.00
N GLY A 2 14.82 -15.14 -27.76
CA GLY A 2 14.75 -16.10 -26.66
C GLY A 2 13.33 -16.46 -26.17
N ALA A 3 12.43 -15.48 -26.04
CA ALA A 3 11.08 -15.71 -25.50
C ALA A 3 10.17 -16.57 -26.41
N SER A 4 10.34 -16.50 -27.73
CA SER A 4 9.51 -17.27 -28.66
C SER A 4 9.77 -18.79 -28.56
N GLY A 5 11.05 -19.18 -28.37
CA GLY A 5 11.44 -20.57 -28.13
C GLY A 5 10.80 -21.12 -26.85
N LEU A 6 10.91 -20.38 -25.75
CA LEU A 6 10.26 -20.72 -24.48
C LEU A 6 8.73 -20.84 -24.62
N GLY A 7 8.08 -19.87 -25.29
CA GLY A 7 6.64 -19.91 -25.55
C GLY A 7 6.22 -21.20 -26.29
N SER A 8 6.94 -21.56 -27.36
CA SER A 8 6.66 -22.79 -28.11
C SER A 8 6.79 -24.07 -27.27
N ALA A 9 7.72 -24.10 -26.30
CA ALA A 9 7.89 -25.24 -25.42
C ALA A 9 6.75 -25.29 -24.38
N LEU A 10 6.41 -24.15 -23.78
CA LEU A 10 5.32 -24.03 -22.80
C LEU A 10 3.96 -24.41 -23.41
N ALA A 11 3.72 -24.09 -24.68
CA ALA A 11 2.49 -24.45 -25.37
C ALA A 11 2.23 -25.96 -25.43
N LYS A 12 3.26 -26.79 -25.26
CA LYS A 12 3.15 -28.26 -25.19
C LYS A 12 2.85 -28.77 -23.78
N CYS A 13 3.02 -27.95 -22.76
CA CYS A 13 2.85 -28.30 -21.34
C CYS A 13 1.39 -28.06 -20.87
N ILE A 14 0.41 -28.64 -21.56
CA ILE A 14 -1.03 -28.36 -21.36
C ILE A 14 -1.60 -28.81 -20.01
N ASN A 15 -0.89 -29.68 -19.29
CA ASN A 15 -1.30 -30.21 -17.99
C ASN A 15 -0.71 -29.42 -16.80
N LEU A 16 -0.05 -28.28 -17.05
CA LEU A 16 0.46 -27.43 -15.97
C LEU A 16 -0.68 -26.87 -15.14
N SER A 17 -0.65 -27.16 -13.84
CA SER A 17 -1.47 -26.50 -12.83
C SER A 17 -0.74 -25.32 -12.16
N ASN A 18 0.59 -25.37 -12.17
CA ASN A 18 1.46 -24.38 -11.54
C ASN A 18 2.54 -23.96 -12.53
N LEU A 19 2.76 -22.66 -12.69
CA LEU A 19 3.83 -22.12 -13.50
C LEU A 19 4.46 -20.92 -12.82
N THR A 20 5.78 -20.96 -12.66
CA THR A 20 6.59 -19.81 -12.25
C THR A 20 7.62 -19.53 -13.32
N LEU A 21 7.61 -18.32 -13.87
CA LEU A 21 8.56 -17.85 -14.86
C LEU A 21 9.14 -16.51 -14.44
N ASN A 22 10.47 -16.46 -14.34
CA ASN A 22 11.20 -15.22 -14.13
C ASN A 22 11.98 -14.87 -15.39
N LEU A 23 11.54 -13.81 -16.05
CA LEU A 23 12.13 -13.30 -17.28
C LEU A 23 12.49 -11.81 -17.14
N TRP A 24 12.80 -11.35 -15.93
CA TRP A 24 13.24 -9.97 -15.69
C TRP A 24 14.40 -9.58 -16.61
N SER A 25 14.30 -8.41 -17.24
CA SER A 25 15.39 -7.78 -18.00
C SER A 25 15.89 -8.58 -19.21
N ASN A 26 14.98 -9.19 -19.98
CA ASN A 26 15.31 -10.03 -21.14
C ASN A 26 14.96 -9.38 -22.50
N GLN A 27 14.60 -8.10 -22.52
CA GLN A 27 14.25 -7.36 -23.75
C GLN A 27 13.18 -8.08 -24.61
N ILE A 28 12.18 -8.67 -23.96
CA ILE A 28 11.16 -9.50 -24.63
C ILE A 28 10.37 -8.70 -25.69
N GLY A 29 10.05 -7.44 -25.40
CA GLY A 29 9.24 -6.59 -26.27
C GLY A 29 7.78 -7.03 -26.38
N ALA A 30 6.98 -6.28 -27.12
CA ALA A 30 5.57 -6.58 -27.35
C ALA A 30 5.35 -7.95 -28.01
N MET A 31 6.10 -8.24 -29.08
CA MET A 31 5.99 -9.52 -29.82
C MET A 31 6.35 -10.74 -28.97
N GLY A 32 7.36 -10.62 -28.10
CA GLY A 32 7.71 -11.71 -27.20
C GLY A 32 6.66 -11.94 -26.12
N ALA A 33 6.03 -10.86 -25.62
CA ALA A 33 4.92 -10.96 -24.66
C ALA A 33 3.68 -11.59 -25.30
N LEU A 34 3.37 -11.23 -26.56
CA LEU A 34 2.32 -11.88 -27.36
C LEU A 34 2.60 -13.37 -27.54
N GLY A 35 3.82 -13.74 -27.94
CA GLY A 35 4.20 -15.14 -28.10
C GLY A 35 4.12 -15.95 -26.80
N LEU A 36 4.48 -15.34 -25.66
CA LEU A 36 4.29 -15.93 -24.34
C LEU A 36 2.81 -16.07 -24.00
N GLY A 37 2.00 -15.04 -24.28
CA GLY A 37 0.55 -15.09 -24.13
C GLY A 37 -0.07 -16.25 -24.90
N SER A 38 0.25 -16.40 -26.19
CA SER A 38 -0.25 -17.51 -27.02
C SER A 38 0.12 -18.89 -26.46
N ALA A 39 1.23 -19.01 -25.74
CA ALA A 39 1.60 -20.25 -25.05
C ALA A 39 0.76 -20.48 -23.78
N LEU A 40 0.56 -19.45 -22.97
CA LEU A 40 -0.24 -19.51 -21.75
C LEU A 40 -1.71 -19.86 -22.05
N GLU A 41 -2.26 -19.43 -23.19
CA GLU A 41 -3.61 -19.82 -23.63
C GLU A 41 -3.80 -21.34 -23.75
N LYS A 42 -2.73 -22.11 -23.97
CA LYS A 42 -2.79 -23.57 -24.04
C LYS A 42 -2.75 -24.23 -22.66
N CYS A 43 -2.31 -23.51 -21.64
CA CYS A 43 -2.17 -24.00 -20.27
C CYS A 43 -3.47 -23.76 -19.47
N ILE A 44 -4.61 -24.24 -19.99
CA ILE A 44 -5.95 -23.95 -19.43
C ILE A 44 -6.18 -24.53 -18.01
N ASN A 45 -5.34 -25.47 -17.59
CA ASN A 45 -5.39 -26.09 -16.26
C ASN A 45 -4.63 -25.29 -15.19
N LEU A 46 -4.01 -24.16 -15.55
CA LEU A 46 -3.29 -23.32 -14.59
C LEU A 46 -4.25 -22.79 -13.52
N SER A 47 -3.92 -23.13 -12.27
CA SER A 47 -4.54 -22.54 -11.08
C SER A 47 -3.61 -21.52 -10.42
N ASN A 48 -2.29 -21.68 -10.57
CA ASN A 48 -1.28 -20.78 -10.03
C ASN A 48 -0.31 -20.32 -11.11
N LEU A 49 -0.22 -19.00 -11.31
CA LEU A 49 0.74 -18.40 -12.21
C LEU A 49 1.54 -17.30 -11.51
N THR A 50 2.86 -17.43 -11.53
CA THR A 50 3.79 -16.35 -11.18
C THR A 50 4.61 -16.00 -12.42
N LEU A 51 4.48 -14.77 -12.90
CA LEU A 51 5.16 -14.29 -14.09
C LEU A 51 5.86 -12.97 -13.81
N ASN A 52 7.18 -13.00 -13.76
CA ASN A 52 8.01 -11.81 -13.64
C ASN A 52 8.55 -11.38 -15.00
N LEU A 53 8.01 -10.27 -15.50
CA LEU A 53 8.36 -9.63 -16.76
C LEU A 53 8.89 -8.21 -16.55
N TYR A 54 9.37 -7.88 -15.35
CA TYR A 54 9.92 -6.56 -15.04
C TYR A 54 10.97 -6.13 -16.10
N GLN A 55 10.98 -4.85 -16.49
CA GLN A 55 11.96 -4.27 -17.43
C GLN A 55 12.15 -5.00 -18.77
N ASN A 56 11.08 -5.23 -19.53
CA ASN A 56 11.13 -5.93 -20.82
C ASN A 56 10.65 -5.14 -22.04
N LYS A 57 10.34 -3.84 -21.88
CA LYS A 57 9.85 -2.97 -22.97
C LYS A 57 8.60 -3.53 -23.67
N ILE A 58 7.68 -4.11 -22.90
CA ILE A 58 6.49 -4.81 -23.43
C ILE A 58 5.51 -3.85 -24.11
N GLY A 59 5.36 -2.63 -23.61
CA GLY A 59 4.40 -1.64 -24.12
C GLY A 59 2.93 -2.06 -23.97
N ASP A 60 2.03 -1.23 -24.49
CA ASP A 60 0.58 -1.41 -24.35
C ASP A 60 0.04 -2.63 -25.09
N GLU A 61 0.54 -2.85 -26.32
CA GLU A 61 0.13 -3.98 -27.16
C GLU A 61 0.50 -5.31 -26.52
N GLY A 62 1.74 -5.44 -26.04
CA GLY A 62 2.21 -6.64 -25.37
C GLY A 62 1.47 -6.91 -24.05
N ALA A 63 1.15 -5.85 -23.27
CA ALA A 63 0.39 -5.98 -22.03
C ALA A 63 -1.06 -6.42 -22.29
N SER A 64 -1.72 -5.81 -23.28
CA SER A 64 -3.09 -6.16 -23.67
C SER A 64 -3.17 -7.56 -24.26
N GLY A 65 -2.18 -7.96 -25.06
CA GLY A 65 -2.03 -9.29 -25.61
C GLY A 65 -1.84 -10.35 -24.53
N LEU A 66 -0.93 -10.10 -23.58
CA LEU A 66 -0.73 -10.98 -22.42
C LEU A 66 -1.99 -11.09 -21.57
N GLY A 67 -2.68 -9.98 -21.31
CA GLY A 67 -3.96 -9.99 -20.62
C GLY A 67 -4.99 -10.87 -21.32
N SER A 68 -5.16 -10.70 -22.63
CA SER A 68 -6.12 -11.47 -23.44
C SER A 68 -5.87 -12.97 -23.36
N ALA A 69 -4.60 -13.37 -23.29
CA ALA A 69 -4.21 -14.76 -23.07
C ALA A 69 -4.55 -15.26 -21.66
N LEU A 70 -4.25 -14.46 -20.62
CA LEU A 70 -4.59 -14.80 -19.23
C LEU A 70 -6.10 -14.99 -19.05
N ALA A 71 -6.93 -14.23 -19.77
CA ALA A 71 -8.38 -14.39 -19.75
C ALA A 71 -8.87 -15.78 -20.21
N LYS A 72 -8.03 -16.58 -20.88
CA LYS A 72 -8.33 -17.97 -21.25
C LYS A 72 -7.97 -18.97 -20.15
N CYS A 73 -7.16 -18.56 -19.18
CA CYS A 73 -6.77 -19.38 -18.03
C CYS A 73 -7.85 -19.29 -16.93
N ILE A 74 -9.05 -19.77 -17.25
CA ILE A 74 -10.26 -19.58 -16.41
C ILE A 74 -10.18 -20.24 -15.02
N ASN A 75 -9.25 -21.19 -14.84
CA ASN A 75 -9.03 -21.88 -13.58
C ASN A 75 -8.04 -21.16 -12.64
N LEU A 76 -7.48 -20.02 -13.07
CA LEU A 76 -6.57 -19.24 -12.23
C LEU A 76 -7.27 -18.76 -10.97
N SER A 77 -6.74 -19.21 -9.83
CA SER A 77 -7.10 -18.73 -8.50
C SER A 77 -6.02 -17.83 -7.89
N ASN A 78 -4.76 -18.04 -8.29
CA ASN A 78 -3.63 -17.24 -7.84
C ASN A 78 -2.83 -16.69 -9.03
N LEU A 79 -2.72 -15.37 -9.11
CA LEU A 79 -1.90 -14.69 -10.11
C LEU A 79 -0.94 -13.70 -9.44
N THR A 80 0.35 -13.89 -9.69
CA THR A 80 1.38 -12.88 -9.45
C THR A 80 1.96 -12.45 -10.79
N LEU A 81 1.76 -11.19 -11.16
CA LEU A 81 2.20 -10.62 -12.43
C LEU A 81 3.03 -9.36 -12.17
N ASN A 82 4.32 -9.41 -12.49
CA ASN A 82 5.19 -8.25 -12.43
C ASN A 82 5.47 -7.70 -13.83
N LEU A 83 4.87 -6.55 -14.12
CA LEU A 83 5.00 -5.80 -15.37
C LEU A 83 5.62 -4.41 -15.16
N GLY A 84 6.25 -4.14 -14.02
CA GLY A 84 6.91 -2.85 -13.80
C GLY A 84 8.02 -2.57 -14.82
N GLY A 85 8.25 -1.28 -15.13
CA GLY A 85 9.33 -0.85 -16.04
C GLY A 85 9.15 -1.29 -17.49
N ASN A 86 7.92 -1.48 -17.98
CA ASN A 86 7.61 -1.98 -19.31
C ASN A 86 7.04 -0.95 -20.28
N GLN A 87 7.00 0.33 -19.92
CA GLN A 87 6.46 1.40 -20.77
C GLN A 87 4.96 1.19 -21.09
N ILE A 88 4.21 0.68 -20.11
CA ILE A 88 2.76 0.49 -20.20
C ILE A 88 2.07 1.81 -19.84
N GLY A 89 1.27 2.34 -20.74
CA GLY A 89 0.40 3.49 -20.56
C GLY A 89 -1.03 3.10 -20.18
N ALA A 90 -1.94 4.07 -20.30
CA ALA A 90 -3.35 3.91 -19.93
C ALA A 90 -4.03 2.76 -20.70
N MET A 91 -3.80 2.70 -22.02
CA MET A 91 -4.41 1.70 -22.89
C MET A 91 -3.99 0.27 -22.51
N GLY A 92 -2.70 0.05 -22.28
CA GLY A 92 -2.20 -1.27 -21.88
C GLY A 92 -2.69 -1.69 -20.49
N ALA A 93 -2.77 -0.76 -19.55
CA ALA A 93 -3.31 -1.02 -18.21
C ALA A 93 -4.81 -1.38 -18.25
N SER A 94 -5.61 -0.61 -18.99
CA SER A 94 -7.03 -0.87 -19.18
C SER A 94 -7.30 -2.17 -19.95
N GLY A 95 -6.49 -2.47 -20.96
CA GLY A 95 -6.54 -3.73 -21.70
C GLY A 95 -6.22 -4.94 -20.82
N LEU A 96 -5.15 -4.86 -20.04
CA LEU A 96 -4.79 -5.88 -19.05
C LEU A 96 -5.90 -6.06 -18.01
N GLY A 97 -6.39 -4.96 -17.42
CA GLY A 97 -7.48 -4.98 -16.45
C GLY A 97 -8.73 -5.68 -17.01
N SER A 98 -9.19 -5.27 -18.19
CA SER A 98 -10.36 -5.83 -18.85
C SER A 98 -10.26 -7.35 -19.07
N ALA A 99 -9.04 -7.85 -19.26
CA ALA A 99 -8.80 -9.26 -19.42
C ALA A 99 -8.74 -10.02 -18.07
N LEU A 100 -8.11 -9.43 -17.05
CA LEU A 100 -8.15 -9.95 -15.67
C LEU A 100 -9.57 -10.06 -15.13
N ALA A 101 -10.46 -9.16 -15.55
CA ALA A 101 -11.88 -9.20 -15.23
C ALA A 101 -12.60 -10.50 -15.65
N LYS A 102 -12.03 -11.25 -16.60
CA LYS A 102 -12.55 -12.55 -17.06
C LYS A 102 -12.03 -13.72 -16.23
N CYS A 103 -11.01 -13.50 -15.40
CA CYS A 103 -10.45 -14.49 -14.49
C CYS A 103 -11.30 -14.55 -13.21
N ILE A 104 -12.56 -14.97 -13.35
CA ILE A 104 -13.59 -14.88 -12.28
C ILE A 104 -13.28 -15.73 -11.04
N ASN A 105 -12.40 -16.71 -11.15
CA ASN A 105 -11.98 -17.57 -10.05
C ASN A 105 -10.78 -17.03 -9.26
N LEU A 106 -10.22 -15.86 -9.64
CA LEU A 106 -9.13 -15.24 -8.90
C LEU A 106 -9.55 -14.90 -7.48
N SER A 107 -8.86 -15.50 -6.52
CA SER A 107 -8.95 -15.17 -5.10
C SER A 107 -7.75 -14.38 -4.61
N ASN A 108 -6.59 -14.58 -5.25
CA ASN A 108 -5.34 -13.88 -4.93
C ASN A 108 -4.74 -13.22 -6.18
N LEU A 109 -4.58 -11.90 -6.14
CA LEU A 109 -3.92 -11.15 -7.19
C LEU A 109 -2.80 -10.28 -6.61
N THR A 110 -1.59 -10.48 -7.12
CA THR A 110 -0.48 -9.54 -6.97
C THR A 110 -0.12 -8.99 -8.34
N LEU A 111 -0.22 -7.67 -8.50
CA LEU A 111 0.05 -6.99 -9.76
C LEU A 111 1.01 -5.82 -9.53
N ASN A 112 2.19 -5.88 -10.15
CA ASN A 112 3.11 -4.75 -10.20
C ASN A 112 3.03 -4.08 -11.57
N LEU A 113 2.58 -2.83 -11.57
CA LEU A 113 2.42 -2.00 -12.76
C LEU A 113 3.15 -0.66 -12.61
N ARG A 114 4.33 -0.62 -11.97
CA ARG A 114 5.19 0.58 -11.94
C ARG A 114 5.57 1.04 -13.35
N ASN A 115 4.75 1.88 -13.98
CA ASN A 115 4.84 2.32 -15.36
C ASN A 115 4.38 3.78 -15.50
N GLN A 116 3.58 4.14 -16.51
CA GLN A 116 3.10 5.50 -16.74
C GLN A 116 1.60 5.46 -17.08
N ILE A 117 0.82 4.73 -16.28
CA ILE A 117 -0.57 4.42 -16.63
C ILE A 117 -1.52 5.64 -16.51
N GLY A 118 -1.16 6.64 -15.70
CA GLY A 118 -1.98 7.83 -15.46
C GLY A 118 -3.36 7.54 -14.86
N ASP A 119 -4.21 8.56 -14.81
CA ASP A 119 -5.54 8.48 -14.21
C ASP A 119 -6.50 7.54 -14.94
N GLU A 120 -6.48 7.60 -16.28
CA GLU A 120 -7.31 6.74 -17.12
C GLU A 120 -6.95 5.26 -16.95
N GLY A 121 -5.65 4.93 -16.94
CA GLY A 121 -5.18 3.57 -16.73
C GLY A 121 -5.50 3.04 -15.34
N ALA A 122 -5.36 3.87 -14.29
CA ALA A 122 -5.70 3.49 -12.93
C ALA A 122 -7.22 3.24 -12.76
N SER A 123 -8.05 4.14 -13.29
CA SER A 123 -9.51 4.02 -13.26
C SER A 123 -10.02 2.83 -14.07
N GLY A 124 -9.43 2.60 -15.24
CA GLY A 124 -9.73 1.45 -16.10
C GLY A 124 -9.35 0.12 -15.46
N LEU A 125 -8.16 0.05 -14.86
CA LEU A 125 -7.72 -1.10 -14.08
C LEU A 125 -8.67 -1.36 -12.91
N GLY A 126 -8.98 -0.34 -12.10
CA GLY A 126 -9.91 -0.44 -10.99
C GLY A 126 -11.27 -0.99 -11.43
N SER A 127 -11.88 -0.35 -12.43
CA SER A 127 -13.19 -0.74 -12.98
C SER A 127 -13.25 -2.20 -13.42
N ALA A 128 -12.12 -2.73 -13.89
CA ALA A 128 -12.02 -4.12 -14.28
C ALA A 128 -11.85 -5.06 -13.07
N LEU A 129 -11.02 -4.70 -12.10
CA LEU A 129 -10.85 -5.45 -10.85
C LEU A 129 -12.15 -5.54 -10.03
N ALA A 130 -13.03 -4.55 -10.12
CA ALA A 130 -14.37 -4.59 -9.52
C ALA A 130 -15.23 -5.78 -9.99
N LYS A 131 -14.89 -6.41 -11.13
CA LYS A 131 -15.58 -7.61 -11.63
C LYS A 131 -14.99 -8.91 -11.09
N CYS A 132 -13.82 -8.87 -10.46
CA CYS A 132 -13.18 -10.01 -9.82
C CYS A 132 -13.78 -10.24 -8.42
N ILE A 133 -15.07 -10.60 -8.38
CA ILE A 133 -15.87 -10.65 -7.14
C ILE A 133 -15.36 -11.65 -6.09
N ASN A 134 -14.54 -12.63 -6.49
CA ASN A 134 -13.97 -13.64 -5.60
C ASN A 134 -12.61 -13.22 -4.98
N LEU A 135 -12.09 -12.04 -5.31
CA LEU A 135 -10.83 -11.55 -4.74
C LEU A 135 -10.95 -11.38 -3.23
N SER A 136 -10.13 -12.12 -2.50
CA SER A 136 -9.98 -12.00 -1.05
C SER A 136 -8.65 -11.36 -0.66
N ASN A 137 -7.64 -11.46 -1.54
CA ASN A 137 -6.32 -10.86 -1.36
C ASN A 137 -5.92 -10.09 -2.62
N LEU A 138 -5.63 -8.80 -2.45
CA LEU A 138 -5.19 -7.94 -3.53
C LEU A 138 -3.94 -7.17 -3.12
N THR A 139 -2.89 -7.28 -3.93
CA THR A 139 -1.67 -6.48 -3.84
C THR A 139 -1.45 -5.75 -5.14
N LEU A 140 -1.50 -4.41 -5.12
CA LEU A 140 -1.27 -3.55 -6.27
C LEU A 140 -0.06 -2.66 -6.00
N TYR A 141 0.99 -2.82 -6.79
CA TYR A 141 2.11 -1.88 -6.84
C TYR A 141 1.91 -0.94 -8.02
N LEU A 142 1.45 0.27 -7.71
CA LEU A 142 1.17 1.35 -8.64
C LEU A 142 2.07 2.57 -8.37
N ASP A 143 3.21 2.38 -7.70
CA ASP A 143 4.17 3.45 -7.47
C ASP A 143 4.67 4.06 -8.79
N ARG A 144 4.94 5.38 -8.78
CA ARG A 144 5.50 6.13 -9.92
C ARG A 144 4.71 6.04 -11.24
N ASN A 145 3.38 6.07 -11.18
CA ASN A 145 2.51 5.92 -12.36
C ASN A 145 1.89 7.22 -12.89
N GLN A 146 2.21 8.37 -12.29
CA GLN A 146 1.60 9.66 -12.61
C GLN A 146 0.08 9.71 -12.36
N ILE A 147 -0.39 8.93 -11.37
CA ILE A 147 -1.79 8.92 -10.94
C ILE A 147 -2.07 10.20 -10.14
N GLY A 148 -3.09 10.96 -10.52
CA GLY A 148 -3.63 12.10 -9.80
C GLY A 148 -4.93 11.74 -9.05
N ASP A 149 -5.71 12.78 -8.75
CA ASP A 149 -6.92 12.66 -7.92
C ASP A 149 -8.02 11.81 -8.57
N GLU A 150 -8.20 11.96 -9.88
CA GLU A 150 -9.23 11.24 -10.63
C GLU A 150 -8.93 9.74 -10.67
N GLY A 151 -7.68 9.36 -10.93
CA GLY A 151 -7.25 7.97 -10.96
C GLY A 151 -7.31 7.31 -9.59
N ALA A 152 -6.90 8.01 -8.53
CA ALA A 152 -6.99 7.51 -7.16
C ALA A 152 -8.44 7.29 -6.73
N SER A 153 -9.32 8.26 -7.01
CA SER A 153 -10.75 8.17 -6.68
C SER A 153 -11.46 7.09 -7.49
N GLY A 154 -11.13 6.98 -8.78
CA GLY A 154 -11.66 5.93 -9.67
C GLY A 154 -11.23 4.53 -9.24
N LEU A 155 -9.94 4.37 -8.90
CA LEU A 155 -9.42 3.12 -8.35
C LEU A 155 -10.11 2.76 -7.03
N GLY A 156 -10.18 3.71 -6.09
CA GLY A 156 -10.85 3.52 -4.79
C GLY A 156 -12.30 3.07 -4.97
N SER A 157 -13.09 3.81 -5.75
CA SER A 157 -14.51 3.53 -6.01
C SER A 157 -14.74 2.14 -6.61
N ALA A 158 -13.76 1.63 -7.36
CA ALA A 158 -13.83 0.29 -7.91
C ALA A 158 -13.43 -0.79 -6.89
N LEU A 159 -12.40 -0.54 -6.08
CA LEU A 159 -12.02 -1.43 -4.97
C LEU A 159 -13.14 -1.60 -3.94
N ALA A 160 -13.95 -0.55 -3.71
CA ALA A 160 -15.15 -0.62 -2.87
C ALA A 160 -16.17 -1.68 -3.32
N LYS A 161 -16.13 -2.09 -4.60
CA LYS A 161 -17.01 -3.13 -5.15
C LYS A 161 -16.46 -4.55 -4.94
N CYS A 162 -15.21 -4.68 -4.52
CA CYS A 162 -14.59 -5.95 -4.18
C CYS A 162 -15.02 -6.40 -2.77
N ILE A 163 -16.30 -6.73 -2.62
CA ILE A 163 -16.93 -6.97 -1.30
C ILE A 163 -16.30 -8.11 -0.49
N ASN A 164 -15.62 -9.06 -1.15
CA ASN A 164 -14.96 -10.19 -0.47
C ASN A 164 -13.50 -9.89 -0.08
N LEU A 165 -13.02 -8.67 -0.34
CA LEU A 165 -11.63 -8.32 -0.10
C LEU A 165 -11.33 -8.25 1.40
N SER A 166 -10.49 -9.18 1.86
CA SER A 166 -10.08 -9.31 3.27
C SER A 166 -8.72 -8.69 3.55
N ASN A 167 -7.85 -8.67 2.54
CA ASN A 167 -6.48 -8.15 2.62
C ASN A 167 -6.19 -7.29 1.39
N LEU A 168 -5.80 -6.04 1.63
CA LEU A 168 -5.41 -5.10 0.59
C LEU A 168 -4.03 -4.53 0.88
N THR A 169 -3.14 -4.64 -0.09
CA THR A 169 -1.91 -3.84 -0.18
C THR A 169 -2.01 -2.97 -1.42
N LEU A 170 -1.98 -1.66 -1.24
CA LEU A 170 -2.06 -0.67 -2.30
C LEU A 170 -0.89 0.31 -2.14
N ASP A 171 0.11 0.16 -3.00
CA ASP A 171 1.25 1.07 -3.07
C ASP A 171 0.99 2.09 -4.19
N LEU A 172 0.74 3.33 -3.79
CA LEU A 172 0.55 4.49 -4.66
C LEU A 172 1.65 5.54 -4.43
N ASP A 173 2.82 5.12 -3.93
CA ASP A 173 3.93 6.02 -3.68
C ASP A 173 4.39 6.77 -4.95
N LYS A 174 4.88 8.00 -4.78
CA LYS A 174 5.49 8.82 -5.85
C LYS A 174 4.56 9.03 -7.03
N ASN A 175 3.29 9.31 -6.76
CA ASN A 175 2.30 9.71 -7.74
C ASN A 175 2.03 11.23 -7.61
N ARG A 176 0.94 11.71 -8.18
CA ARG A 176 0.48 13.12 -8.13
C ARG A 176 -0.85 13.21 -7.40
N ILE A 177 -1.12 12.29 -6.47
CA ILE A 177 -2.36 12.25 -5.72
C ILE A 177 -2.35 13.44 -4.77
N GLY A 178 -3.34 14.30 -4.92
CA GLY A 178 -3.60 15.38 -4.00
C GLY A 178 -4.65 15.01 -2.96
N ASP A 179 -5.08 16.04 -2.28
CA ASP A 179 -6.13 16.08 -1.27
C ASP A 179 -7.41 15.34 -1.71
N LYS A 180 -7.98 15.72 -2.87
CA LYS A 180 -9.23 15.12 -3.37
C LYS A 180 -9.08 13.63 -3.66
N GLY A 181 -7.95 13.21 -4.22
CA GLY A 181 -7.67 11.82 -4.52
C GLY A 181 -7.53 10.96 -3.28
N ALA A 182 -6.83 11.47 -2.25
CA ALA A 182 -6.70 10.79 -0.96
C ALA A 182 -8.06 10.65 -0.26
N SER A 183 -8.86 11.71 -0.27
CA SER A 183 -10.22 11.73 0.30
C SER A 183 -11.16 10.75 -0.40
N GLY A 184 -11.15 10.75 -1.74
CA GLY A 184 -11.92 9.82 -2.56
C GLY A 184 -11.49 8.36 -2.35
N LEU A 185 -10.19 8.10 -2.27
CA LEU A 185 -9.65 6.78 -1.96
C LEU A 185 -10.08 6.32 -0.56
N GLY A 186 -9.92 7.16 0.45
CA GLY A 186 -10.34 6.87 1.82
C GLY A 186 -11.82 6.53 1.89
N SER A 187 -12.68 7.42 1.38
CA SER A 187 -14.14 7.26 1.37
C SER A 187 -14.58 5.97 0.69
N ALA A 188 -13.87 5.55 -0.36
CA ALA A 188 -14.16 4.30 -1.03
C ALA A 188 -13.71 3.07 -0.21
N LEU A 189 -12.51 3.13 0.39
CA LEU A 189 -12.00 2.07 1.25
C LEU A 189 -12.87 1.85 2.50
N ALA A 190 -13.56 2.88 3.00
CA ALA A 190 -14.56 2.77 4.06
C ALA A 190 -15.68 1.75 3.75
N ASN A 191 -15.97 1.53 2.46
CA ASN A 191 -16.98 0.56 2.02
C ASN A 191 -16.44 -0.87 1.89
N CYS A 192 -15.14 -1.09 2.07
CA CYS A 192 -14.53 -2.42 2.10
C CYS A 192 -14.76 -3.08 3.47
N ILE A 193 -16.02 -3.39 3.78
CA ILE A 193 -16.45 -3.83 5.12
C ILE A 193 -15.79 -5.12 5.63
N ASN A 194 -15.30 -5.97 4.74
CA ASN A 194 -14.64 -7.23 5.10
C ASN A 194 -13.11 -7.09 5.24
N LEU A 195 -12.56 -5.89 5.06
CA LEU A 195 -11.13 -5.64 5.11
C LEU A 195 -10.61 -5.80 6.54
N SER A 196 -9.71 -6.77 6.73
CA SER A 196 -9.07 -7.08 8.01
C SER A 196 -7.62 -6.62 8.07
N LYS A 197 -6.96 -6.52 6.91
CA LYS A 197 -5.59 -6.03 6.76
C LYS A 197 -5.52 -5.02 5.64
N LEU A 198 -5.03 -3.82 5.96
CA LEU A 198 -4.77 -2.77 4.99
C LEU A 198 -3.30 -2.34 5.06
N THR A 199 -2.64 -2.31 3.92
CA THR A 199 -1.39 -1.61 3.71
C THR A 199 -1.60 -0.57 2.62
N LEU A 200 -1.38 0.70 2.93
CA LEU A 200 -1.57 1.82 2.01
C LEU A 200 -0.29 2.67 1.96
N GLY A 201 0.33 2.73 0.79
CA GLY A 201 1.48 3.58 0.50
C GLY A 201 1.05 4.83 -0.26
N LEU A 202 1.36 6.00 0.29
CA LEU A 202 1.11 7.31 -0.31
C LEU A 202 2.33 8.25 -0.19
N PHE A 203 3.52 7.72 0.09
CA PHE A 203 4.74 8.51 0.23
C PHE A 203 5.03 9.33 -1.03
N LEU A 204 5.48 10.58 -0.89
CA LEU A 204 5.76 11.49 -2.01
C LEU A 204 4.55 11.72 -2.94
N ASN A 205 3.37 11.91 -2.36
CA ASN A 205 2.20 12.51 -3.01
C ASN A 205 2.01 13.96 -2.52
N GLN A 206 0.94 14.63 -2.96
CA GLN A 206 0.64 16.05 -2.68
C GLN A 206 -0.52 16.18 -1.67
N ILE A 207 -0.46 15.46 -0.55
CA ILE A 207 -1.57 15.34 0.42
C ILE A 207 -1.33 16.26 1.63
N GLY A 208 -2.08 17.34 1.74
CA GLY A 208 -2.10 18.28 2.85
C GLY A 208 -2.96 17.85 4.05
N ASP A 209 -3.18 18.78 4.98
CA ASP A 209 -3.76 18.52 6.30
C ASP A 209 -5.23 18.10 6.28
N GLU A 210 -6.06 18.80 5.51
CA GLU A 210 -7.52 18.62 5.51
C GLU A 210 -7.88 17.18 5.16
N ASP A 211 -7.20 16.59 4.18
CA ASP A 211 -7.53 15.25 3.69
C ASP A 211 -6.69 14.12 4.29
N ALA A 212 -5.57 14.40 5.00
CA ALA A 212 -5.00 13.43 5.93
C ALA A 212 -6.03 13.05 7.02
N SER A 213 -6.81 14.04 7.49
CA SER A 213 -7.92 13.81 8.41
C SER A 213 -9.11 13.08 7.75
N GLY A 214 -9.40 13.37 6.49
CA GLY A 214 -10.41 12.69 5.68
C GLY A 214 -10.08 11.21 5.46
N LEU A 215 -8.83 10.90 5.09
CA LEU A 215 -8.33 9.53 4.97
C LEU A 215 -8.47 8.78 6.30
N GLY A 216 -8.05 9.41 7.41
CA GLY A 216 -8.26 8.85 8.74
C GLY A 216 -9.73 8.56 9.03
N SER A 217 -10.61 9.54 8.81
CA SER A 217 -12.04 9.44 9.11
C SER A 217 -12.72 8.36 8.29
N ALA A 218 -12.27 8.15 7.06
CA ALA A 218 -12.78 7.07 6.23
C ALA A 218 -12.28 5.70 6.71
N LEU A 219 -11.02 5.58 7.10
CA LEU A 219 -10.47 4.35 7.67
C LEU A 219 -11.07 3.99 9.04
N ALA A 220 -11.54 4.98 9.81
CA ALA A 220 -12.29 4.76 11.05
C ALA A 220 -13.55 3.91 10.84
N ASN A 221 -14.17 3.99 9.66
CA ASN A 221 -15.36 3.20 9.32
C ASN A 221 -15.02 1.74 8.97
N CYS A 222 -13.75 1.43 8.73
CA CYS A 222 -13.27 0.08 8.48
C CYS A 222 -13.15 -0.71 9.80
N THR A 223 -14.30 -0.99 10.43
CA THR A 223 -14.39 -1.56 11.78
C THR A 223 -13.74 -2.94 11.93
N ASN A 224 -13.54 -3.69 10.85
CA ASN A 224 -12.92 -5.02 10.88
C ASN A 224 -11.39 -4.99 10.74
N ILE A 225 -10.76 -3.83 10.51
CA ILE A 225 -9.31 -3.74 10.37
C ILE A 225 -8.63 -4.09 11.70
N SER A 226 -7.81 -5.13 11.67
CA SER A 226 -6.95 -5.57 12.77
C SER A 226 -5.48 -5.27 12.54
N ILE A 227 -5.08 -5.10 11.28
CA ILE A 227 -3.72 -4.76 10.86
C ILE A 227 -3.80 -3.57 9.89
N LEU A 228 -3.19 -2.46 10.28
CA LEU A 228 -3.12 -1.26 9.47
C LEU A 228 -1.67 -0.84 9.29
N LYS A 229 -1.25 -0.63 8.04
CA LYS A 229 0.03 -0.03 7.69
C LYS A 229 -0.23 1.17 6.80
N LEU A 230 0.17 2.36 7.25
CA LEU A 230 0.03 3.61 6.51
C LEU A 230 1.40 4.25 6.30
N PHE A 231 1.79 4.41 5.03
CA PHE A 231 3.01 5.11 4.65
C PHE A 231 2.67 6.49 4.10
N LEU A 232 2.82 7.49 4.96
CA LEU A 232 2.41 8.89 4.77
C LEU A 232 3.62 9.83 4.93
N SER A 233 4.79 9.37 4.51
CA SER A 233 6.02 10.16 4.64
C SER A 233 6.13 11.22 3.54
N GLN A 234 6.75 12.36 3.86
CA GLN A 234 7.04 13.42 2.90
C GLN A 234 5.84 13.88 2.06
N ILE A 235 4.69 14.09 2.71
CA ILE A 235 3.48 14.63 2.07
C ILE A 235 3.06 16.00 2.61
N GLN A 236 3.82 16.59 3.54
CA GLN A 236 3.56 17.92 4.13
C GLN A 236 2.43 17.96 5.17
N ILE A 237 2.13 16.83 5.82
CA ILE A 237 1.24 16.81 7.00
C ILE A 237 1.83 17.72 8.08
N SER A 238 1.03 18.66 8.58
CA SER A 238 1.31 19.47 9.76
C SER A 238 0.68 18.85 11.02
N ASP A 239 0.74 19.60 12.12
CA ASP A 239 0.05 19.25 13.36
C ASP A 239 -1.43 18.94 13.18
N GLN A 240 -2.11 19.65 12.28
CA GLN A 240 -3.54 19.48 12.10
C GLN A 240 -3.87 18.16 11.40
N GLY A 241 -3.18 17.83 10.30
CA GLY A 241 -3.37 16.56 9.60
C GLY A 241 -3.02 15.36 10.49
N ALA A 242 -1.92 15.47 11.26
CA ALA A 242 -1.51 14.44 12.21
C ALA A 242 -2.54 14.23 13.33
N SER A 243 -3.04 15.31 13.92
CA SER A 243 -4.06 15.24 14.98
C SER A 243 -5.39 14.67 14.46
N GLY A 244 -5.79 15.05 13.24
CA GLY A 244 -6.98 14.50 12.57
C GLY A 244 -6.84 13.00 12.28
N LEU A 245 -5.70 12.58 11.74
CA LEU A 245 -5.41 11.16 11.51
C LEU A 245 -5.44 10.36 12.82
N GLY A 246 -4.79 10.86 13.88
CA GLY A 246 -4.80 10.22 15.20
C GLY A 246 -6.23 10.05 15.72
N SER A 247 -6.99 11.15 15.76
CA SER A 247 -8.39 11.16 16.23
C SER A 247 -9.26 10.15 15.49
N ALA A 248 -9.04 10.00 14.19
CA ALA A 248 -9.81 9.06 13.40
C ALA A 248 -9.38 7.61 13.63
N LEU A 249 -8.08 7.33 13.69
CA LEU A 249 -7.55 6.00 13.99
C LEU A 249 -7.94 5.52 15.41
N ALA A 250 -8.23 6.45 16.33
CA ALA A 250 -8.77 6.14 17.65
C ALA A 250 -10.05 5.29 17.60
N ASN A 251 -10.82 5.39 16.52
CA ASN A 251 -12.06 4.65 16.31
C ASN A 251 -11.83 3.23 15.77
N CYS A 252 -10.61 2.88 15.38
CA CYS A 252 -10.23 1.54 14.95
C CYS A 252 -10.06 0.60 16.16
N ILE A 253 -11.14 0.33 16.89
CA ILE A 253 -11.13 -0.43 18.16
C ILE A 253 -10.65 -1.89 18.03
N ASN A 254 -10.68 -2.44 16.82
CA ASN A 254 -10.20 -3.80 16.53
C ASN A 254 -8.72 -3.86 16.13
N LEU A 255 -8.04 -2.71 16.06
CA LEU A 255 -6.66 -2.62 15.65
C LEU A 255 -5.73 -3.28 16.67
N SER A 256 -5.00 -4.28 16.20
CA SER A 256 -4.00 -5.03 16.99
C SER A 256 -2.57 -4.70 16.57
N ASN A 257 -2.39 -4.34 15.30
CA ASN A 257 -1.11 -4.02 14.68
C ASN A 257 -1.23 -2.72 13.90
N LEU A 258 -0.45 -1.70 14.29
CA LEU A 258 -0.36 -0.44 13.59
C LEU A 258 1.08 -0.16 13.19
N THR A 259 1.33 -0.01 11.89
CA THR A 259 2.53 0.65 11.36
C THR A 259 2.11 2.01 10.80
N LEU A 260 2.68 3.10 11.32
CA LEU A 260 2.40 4.45 10.87
C LEU A 260 3.70 5.20 10.60
N GLU A 261 3.92 5.50 9.32
CA GLU A 261 5.14 6.11 8.80
C GLU A 261 4.88 7.55 8.37
N LEU A 262 5.10 8.48 9.30
CA LEU A 262 4.88 9.93 9.16
C LEU A 262 6.19 10.72 9.08
N SER A 263 7.27 10.07 8.64
CA SER A 263 8.58 10.69 8.53
C SER A 263 8.62 11.83 7.50
N LYS A 264 9.48 12.83 7.75
CA LYS A 264 9.70 13.99 6.87
C LYS A 264 8.44 14.83 6.64
N ASN A 265 7.65 15.06 7.69
CA ASN A 265 6.48 15.94 7.68
C ASN A 265 6.75 17.18 8.57
N GLN A 266 5.71 17.93 8.91
CA GLN A 266 5.78 19.16 9.71
C GLN A 266 5.10 18.97 11.08
N ILE A 267 5.31 17.80 11.70
CA ILE A 267 4.68 17.44 12.98
C ILE A 267 5.51 17.97 14.15
N GLY A 268 4.89 18.74 15.02
CA GLY A 268 5.42 19.25 16.28
C GLY A 268 4.89 18.51 17.50
N ASP A 269 5.18 19.07 18.67
CA ASP A 269 5.03 18.41 19.97
C ASP A 269 3.57 18.05 20.32
N LYS A 270 2.65 18.97 20.06
CA LYS A 270 1.23 18.79 20.38
C LYS A 270 0.60 17.69 19.53
N ALA A 271 0.91 17.63 18.24
CA ALA A 271 0.37 16.60 17.38
C ALA A 271 1.02 15.24 17.62
N ALA A 272 2.32 15.17 17.89
CA ALA A 272 3.00 13.92 18.23
C ALA A 272 2.41 13.27 19.51
N SER A 273 2.16 14.07 20.54
CA SER A 273 1.51 13.61 21.77
C SER A 273 0.03 13.28 21.55
N GLY A 274 -0.71 14.09 20.78
CA GLY A 274 -2.11 13.86 20.41
C GLY A 274 -2.34 12.56 19.63
N LEU A 275 -1.47 12.26 18.65
CA LEU A 275 -1.48 11.01 17.89
C LEU A 275 -1.45 9.79 18.81
N CYS A 276 -0.53 9.78 19.77
CA CYS A 276 -0.40 8.65 20.70
C CYS A 276 -1.53 8.61 21.72
N ALA A 277 -2.05 9.76 22.14
CA ALA A 277 -3.20 9.81 23.05
C ALA A 277 -4.43 9.18 22.40
N ALA A 278 -4.58 9.37 21.09
CA ALA A 278 -5.65 8.75 20.32
C ALA A 278 -5.51 7.21 20.25
N PHE A 279 -4.29 6.68 20.16
CA PHE A 279 -4.06 5.22 20.16
C PHE A 279 -4.37 4.54 21.49
N ALA A 280 -4.48 5.28 22.60
CA ALA A 280 -4.98 4.71 23.86
C ALA A 280 -6.41 4.15 23.73
N ASN A 281 -7.20 4.64 22.76
CA ASN A 281 -8.54 4.13 22.46
C ASN A 281 -8.51 2.83 21.64
N CYS A 282 -7.37 2.49 21.02
CA CYS A 282 -7.18 1.21 20.34
C CYS A 282 -6.89 0.12 21.39
N ILE A 283 -7.91 -0.28 22.14
CA ILE A 283 -7.80 -1.16 23.32
C ILE A 283 -7.21 -2.56 23.03
N LYS A 284 -7.14 -2.98 21.75
CA LYS A 284 -6.54 -4.24 21.31
C LYS A 284 -5.13 -4.08 20.76
N LEU A 285 -4.57 -2.86 20.72
CA LEU A 285 -3.28 -2.58 20.10
C LEU A 285 -2.14 -3.24 20.88
N GLN A 286 -1.48 -4.21 20.25
CA GLN A 286 -0.37 -4.98 20.82
C GLN A 286 0.96 -4.63 20.19
N ASN A 287 0.94 -4.22 18.92
CA ASN A 287 2.12 -3.90 18.13
C ASN A 287 1.96 -2.51 17.53
N LEU A 288 2.86 -1.61 17.90
CA LEU A 288 2.95 -0.26 17.33
C LEU A 288 4.34 -0.03 16.75
N GLU A 289 4.37 0.26 15.46
CA GLU A 289 5.53 0.80 14.76
C GLU A 289 5.18 2.23 14.36
N LEU A 290 5.77 3.20 15.03
CA LEU A 290 5.52 4.62 14.80
C LEU A 290 6.82 5.31 14.40
N SER A 291 6.83 5.87 13.20
CA SER A 291 7.97 6.57 12.65
C SER A 291 7.61 8.01 12.40
N LEU A 292 8.22 8.87 13.21
CA LEU A 292 8.09 10.33 13.21
C LEU A 292 9.44 10.97 12.90
N SER A 293 10.32 10.26 12.20
CA SER A 293 11.66 10.72 11.86
C SER A 293 11.63 12.00 11.03
N ASN A 294 12.55 12.92 11.28
CA ASN A 294 12.69 14.19 10.56
C ASN A 294 11.41 15.04 10.59
N ASN A 295 10.90 15.32 11.78
CA ASN A 295 9.80 16.25 12.05
C ASN A 295 10.29 17.41 12.94
N GLN A 296 9.39 18.12 13.62
CA GLN A 296 9.65 19.28 14.48
C GLN A 296 9.41 18.95 15.96
N ILE A 297 9.71 17.71 16.38
CA ILE A 297 9.46 17.24 17.76
C ILE A 297 10.63 17.65 18.67
N GLY A 298 10.34 18.36 19.75
CA GLY A 298 11.26 18.74 20.81
C GLY A 298 11.07 17.91 22.09
N ASP A 299 11.58 18.44 23.20
CA ASP A 299 11.59 17.77 24.50
C ASP A 299 10.18 17.53 25.07
N GLU A 300 9.28 18.50 24.90
CA GLU A 300 7.89 18.40 25.34
C GLU A 300 7.14 17.32 24.55
N GLY A 301 7.32 17.29 23.23
CA GLY A 301 6.69 16.30 22.36
C GLY A 301 7.15 14.88 22.64
N ALA A 302 8.46 14.67 22.85
CA ALA A 302 9.00 13.36 23.23
C ALA A 302 8.42 12.87 24.57
N SER A 303 8.36 13.75 25.57
CA SER A 303 7.81 13.43 26.90
C SER A 303 6.30 13.15 26.84
N GLY A 304 5.56 13.97 26.08
CA GLY A 304 4.13 13.82 25.88
C GLY A 304 3.77 12.55 25.12
N LEU A 305 4.53 12.22 24.07
CA LEU A 305 4.40 10.98 23.31
C LEU A 305 4.61 9.76 24.21
N GLY A 306 5.67 9.74 25.01
CA GLY A 306 5.90 8.65 25.97
C GLY A 306 4.76 8.51 26.98
N SER A 307 4.25 9.63 27.50
CA SER A 307 3.15 9.64 28.47
C SER A 307 1.85 9.12 27.86
N ALA A 308 1.59 9.44 26.60
CA ALA A 308 0.44 8.94 25.87
C ALA A 308 0.55 7.43 25.56
N LEU A 309 1.74 6.96 25.19
CA LEU A 309 2.00 5.52 25.00
C LEU A 309 1.82 4.70 26.27
N ALA A 310 2.07 5.27 27.45
CA ALA A 310 1.81 4.62 28.73
C ALA A 310 0.32 4.24 28.93
N ASN A 311 -0.60 4.91 28.23
CA ASN A 311 -2.03 4.58 28.26
C ASN A 311 -2.40 3.43 27.30
N CYS A 312 -1.50 3.01 26.41
CA CYS A 312 -1.70 1.86 25.53
C CYS A 312 -1.47 0.56 26.32
N THR A 313 -2.38 0.23 27.24
CA THR A 313 -2.18 -0.81 28.25
C THR A 313 -2.00 -2.23 27.70
N LYS A 314 -2.31 -2.52 26.44
CA LYS A 314 -2.07 -3.82 25.80
C LYS A 314 -0.82 -3.87 24.93
N LEU A 315 -0.12 -2.75 24.80
CA LEU A 315 1.06 -2.64 23.96
C LEU A 315 2.18 -3.52 24.51
N SER A 316 2.64 -4.46 23.67
CA SER A 316 3.68 -5.43 24.00
C SER A 316 4.92 -5.28 23.14
N ASN A 317 4.78 -4.69 21.95
CA ASN A 317 5.86 -4.45 21.02
C ASN A 317 5.78 -3.01 20.52
N LEU A 318 6.84 -2.24 20.77
CA LEU A 318 6.96 -0.86 20.35
C LEU A 318 8.24 -0.66 19.53
N ILE A 319 8.07 -0.19 18.31
CA ILE A 319 9.15 0.38 17.49
C ILE A 319 8.83 1.86 17.34
N LEU A 320 9.74 2.72 17.80
CA LEU A 320 9.57 4.17 17.76
C LEU A 320 10.80 4.81 17.12
N ASP A 321 10.62 5.40 15.95
CA ASP A 321 11.65 6.21 15.28
C ASP A 321 11.35 7.70 15.44
N LEU A 322 12.20 8.38 16.21
CA LEU A 322 12.19 9.82 16.42
C LEU A 322 13.52 10.45 15.96
N CYS A 323 14.25 9.81 15.05
CA CYS A 323 15.49 10.38 14.52
C CYS A 323 15.24 11.74 13.84
N LYS A 324 16.28 12.55 13.73
CA LYS A 324 16.30 13.83 13.03
C LYS A 324 15.23 14.82 13.52
N ASN A 325 14.88 14.77 14.80
CA ASN A 325 14.04 15.75 15.48
C ASN A 325 14.93 16.72 16.30
N GLN A 326 14.35 17.38 17.29
CA GLN A 326 14.98 18.37 18.17
C GLN A 326 14.96 17.92 19.64
N ILE A 327 15.11 16.61 19.88
CA ILE A 327 14.99 16.01 21.22
C ILE A 327 16.33 16.14 21.97
N GLY A 328 16.35 16.93 23.02
CA GLY A 328 17.47 17.05 23.95
C GLY A 328 17.47 15.99 25.04
N ALA A 329 18.37 16.18 26.02
CA ALA A 329 18.49 15.28 27.17
C ALA A 329 17.20 15.23 28.01
N MET A 330 16.47 16.35 28.11
CA MET A 330 15.24 16.43 28.90
C MET A 330 14.13 15.60 28.25
N GLY A 331 13.94 15.70 26.94
CA GLY A 331 12.97 14.92 26.20
C GLY A 331 13.29 13.43 26.20
N ALA A 332 14.56 13.06 26.05
CA ALA A 332 15.00 11.68 26.16
C ALA A 332 14.73 11.10 27.56
N SER A 333 15.02 11.86 28.62
CA SER A 333 14.72 11.47 30.00
C SER A 333 13.21 11.38 30.25
N GLY A 334 12.42 12.31 29.72
CA GLY A 334 10.97 12.32 29.85
C GLY A 334 10.32 11.13 29.12
N LEU A 335 10.76 10.84 27.90
CA LEU A 335 10.35 9.66 27.14
C LEU A 335 10.70 8.38 27.90
N GLY A 336 11.92 8.24 28.42
CA GLY A 336 12.34 7.07 29.19
C GLY A 336 11.53 6.86 30.48
N SER A 337 11.28 7.94 31.23
CA SER A 337 10.46 7.92 32.45
C SER A 337 8.99 7.57 32.17
N ALA A 338 8.47 7.98 31.02
CA ALA A 338 7.11 7.63 30.63
C ALA A 338 7.01 6.19 30.13
N LEU A 339 7.97 5.73 29.31
CA LEU A 339 8.02 4.36 28.83
C LEU A 339 8.25 3.33 29.95
N SER A 340 8.87 3.71 31.07
CA SER A 340 8.98 2.82 32.24
C SER A 340 7.63 2.48 32.86
N LYS A 341 6.56 3.21 32.53
CA LYS A 341 5.17 2.91 32.93
C LYS A 341 4.48 1.92 31.99
N CYS A 342 5.05 1.65 30.81
CA CYS A 342 4.53 0.68 29.86
C CYS A 342 4.91 -0.76 30.27
N THR A 343 4.37 -1.24 31.40
CA THR A 343 4.82 -2.50 32.04
C THR A 343 4.54 -3.77 31.23
N ASN A 344 3.73 -3.69 30.18
CA ASN A 344 3.43 -4.83 29.29
C ASN A 344 4.37 -4.93 28.07
N LEU A 345 5.27 -3.95 27.88
CA LEU A 345 6.26 -4.01 26.80
C LEU A 345 7.22 -5.18 27.01
N SER A 346 7.31 -6.03 26.00
CA SER A 346 8.25 -7.15 25.90
C SER A 346 9.35 -6.90 24.87
N ASN A 347 9.06 -6.11 23.83
CA ASN A 347 10.04 -5.66 22.85
C ASN A 347 9.95 -4.14 22.67
N LEU A 348 11.10 -3.48 22.76
CA LEU A 348 11.24 -2.04 22.57
C LEU A 348 12.42 -1.77 21.65
N THR A 349 12.16 -1.09 20.54
CA THR A 349 13.21 -0.55 19.65
C THR A 349 13.03 0.95 19.56
N LEU A 350 14.08 1.70 19.90
CA LEU A 350 14.10 3.16 19.86
C LEU A 350 15.19 3.65 18.90
N TYR A 351 14.81 4.52 17.97
CA TYR A 351 15.75 5.26 17.14
C TYR A 351 15.68 6.76 17.51
N LEU A 352 16.77 7.29 18.07
CA LEU A 352 16.82 8.63 18.68
C LEU A 352 17.96 9.50 18.14
N GLN A 353 18.55 9.19 16.99
CA GLN A 353 19.63 10.01 16.41
C GLN A 353 19.11 11.39 16.00
N GLN A 354 19.47 12.47 16.70
CA GLN A 354 18.96 13.82 16.44
C GLN A 354 19.78 14.58 15.40
N LYS A 355 19.26 15.73 14.93
CA LYS A 355 20.03 16.63 14.05
C LYS A 355 21.25 17.13 14.82
N GLU A 356 22.45 16.97 14.26
CA GLU A 356 23.64 17.60 14.83
C GLU A 356 23.45 19.12 14.78
N PHE A 357 23.60 19.79 15.93
CA PHE A 357 23.77 21.23 15.94
C PHE A 357 25.13 21.53 15.30
N ILE A 358 25.14 21.87 14.02
CA ILE A 358 26.29 22.55 13.43
C ILE A 358 26.29 23.95 14.05
N CYS A 359 27.05 24.14 15.12
CA CYS A 359 27.36 25.47 15.62
C CYS A 359 28.17 26.19 14.53
N PHE A 360 27.56 27.18 13.87
CA PHE A 360 28.26 28.15 13.02
C PHE A 360 28.88 29.26 13.89
#